data_AF-A0A9D8NK11-F1
#
_entry.id   AF-A0A9D8NK11-F1
#
_cell.length_a   1.000
_cell.length_b   1.000
_cell.length_c   1.000
_cell.angle_alpha   90.00
_cell.angle_beta   90.00
_cell.angle_gamma   90.00
#
_symmetry.space_group_name_H-M   'P 1'
#
loop_
_entity.id
_entity.type
_entity.pdbx_description
1 polymer ?
#
loop_
_entity_poly.entity_id
_entity_poly.type
_entity_poly.pdbx_seq_one_letter_code
_entity_poly.pdbx_strand_id
1 'polypeptide(L)'
;MILQEFEDCKKTVHLLKESVKKFKPYDTDKIYSPDELEYYDSLSYRFEKSVELVLAFFKGFELFLFSKISDTLRNRLLVMQKLNIIDTLDFWMDARLLRNKIAHTYLPEEIKDIYNEIYGKSKEIFRTTDRIENYLKQNN
;
A
#
# COMPACT_ATOMS: atom_id res chain seq x y z
N MET A 1 -6.68 17.98 -10.73
CA MET A 1 -7.38 16.73 -10.39
C MET A 1 -6.38 15.66 -9.95
N ILE A 2 -5.50 15.18 -10.84
CA ILE A 2 -4.53 14.12 -10.51
C ILE A 2 -3.52 14.47 -9.39
N LEU A 3 -3.08 15.73 -9.31
CA LEU A 3 -2.19 16.19 -8.23
C LEU A 3 -2.85 16.12 -6.85
N GLN A 4 -4.15 16.43 -6.77
CA GLN A 4 -4.90 16.34 -5.51
C GLN A 4 -5.08 14.88 -5.10
N GLU A 5 -5.44 14.00 -6.03
CA GLU A 5 -5.52 12.55 -5.79
C GLU A 5 -4.18 11.98 -5.30
N PHE A 6 -3.07 12.46 -5.87
CA PHE A 6 -1.73 12.07 -5.42
C PHE A 6 -1.41 12.59 -4.01
N GLU A 7 -1.75 13.83 -3.69
CA GLU A 7 -1.55 14.37 -2.33
C GLU A 7 -2.35 13.58 -1.27
N ASP A 8 -3.55 13.12 -1.59
CA ASP A 8 -4.35 12.30 -0.69
C ASP A 8 -3.75 10.89 -0.51
N CYS A 9 -3.18 10.30 -1.58
CA CYS A 9 -2.36 9.09 -1.47
C CYS A 9 -1.15 9.32 -0.56
N LYS A 10 -0.41 10.43 -0.77
CA LYS A 10 0.80 10.76 -0.02
C LYS A 10 0.53 10.91 1.47
N LYS A 11 -0.55 11.60 1.85
CA LYS A 11 -0.97 11.72 3.26
C LYS A 11 -1.25 10.35 3.89
N THR A 12 -1.97 9.48 3.18
CA THR A 12 -2.30 8.13 3.69
C THR A 12 -1.05 7.28 3.86
N VAL A 13 -0.16 7.27 2.86
CA VAL A 13 1.11 6.55 2.90
C VAL A 13 2.03 7.11 3.99
N HIS A 14 1.99 8.42 4.25
CA HIS A 14 2.73 9.04 5.36
C HIS A 14 2.26 8.50 6.72
N LEU A 15 0.96 8.36 6.96
CA LEU A 15 0.44 7.79 8.20
C LEU A 15 0.86 6.33 8.40
N LEU A 16 0.90 5.55 7.31
CA LEU A 16 1.45 4.18 7.33
C LEU A 16 2.94 4.20 7.68
N LYS A 17 3.72 5.11 7.08
CA LYS A 17 5.14 5.29 7.37
C LYS A 17 5.39 5.58 8.85
N GLU A 18 4.57 6.42 9.47
CA GLU A 18 4.67 6.70 10.91
C GLU A 18 4.29 5.48 11.78
N SER A 19 3.31 4.66 11.38
CA SER A 19 3.01 3.41 12.06
C SER A 19 4.17 2.41 11.97
N VAL A 20 4.74 2.26 10.77
CA VAL A 20 5.85 1.33 10.48
C VAL A 20 7.12 1.69 11.24
N LYS A 21 7.40 2.98 11.46
CA LYS A 21 8.53 3.41 12.31
C LYS A 21 8.45 2.91 13.74
N LYS A 22 7.22 2.73 14.25
CA LYS A 22 6.95 2.26 15.62
C LYS A 22 6.73 0.75 15.69
N PHE A 23 6.93 0.03 14.58
CA PHE A 23 6.63 -1.38 14.49
C PHE A 23 7.40 -2.22 15.49
N LYS A 24 6.64 -3.02 16.24
CA LYS A 24 7.13 -4.09 17.08
C LYS A 24 6.53 -5.38 16.52
N PRO A 25 7.34 -6.43 16.27
CA PRO A 25 6.81 -7.72 15.86
C PRO A 25 5.76 -8.21 16.86
N TYR A 26 4.68 -8.79 16.33
CA TYR A 26 3.64 -9.39 17.15
C TYR A 26 4.19 -10.64 17.85
N ASP A 27 3.92 -10.72 19.16
CA ASP A 27 4.36 -11.79 20.05
C ASP A 27 3.18 -12.71 20.33
N THR A 28 3.25 -13.94 19.81
CA THR A 28 2.17 -14.94 19.93
C THR A 28 1.98 -15.43 21.36
N ASP A 29 2.99 -15.30 22.22
CA ASP A 29 2.94 -15.77 23.60
C ASP A 29 2.43 -14.68 24.55
N LYS A 30 2.23 -13.46 24.04
CA LYS A 30 1.73 -12.32 24.81
C LYS A 30 0.21 -12.19 24.69
N ILE A 31 -0.45 -12.00 25.84
CA ILE A 31 -1.83 -11.53 25.89
C ILE A 31 -1.83 -10.01 25.79
N TYR A 32 -2.32 -9.47 24.67
CA TYR A 32 -2.41 -8.03 24.43
C TYR A 32 -3.68 -7.44 25.06
N SER A 33 -3.56 -6.24 25.63
CA SER A 33 -4.75 -5.46 26.01
C SER A 33 -5.42 -4.85 24.76
N PRO A 34 -6.69 -4.43 24.84
CA PRO A 34 -7.37 -3.73 23.74
C PRO A 34 -6.57 -2.53 23.21
N ASP A 35 -6.02 -1.71 24.10
CA ASP A 35 -5.20 -0.53 23.73
C ASP A 35 -3.93 -0.93 22.97
N GLU A 36 -3.34 -2.08 23.28
CA GLU A 36 -2.16 -2.57 22.58
C GLU A 36 -2.50 -3.17 21.20
N LEU A 37 -3.69 -3.77 21.06
CA LEU A 37 -4.21 -4.26 19.78
C LEU A 37 -4.57 -3.11 18.83
N GLU A 38 -5.04 -1.98 19.36
CA GLU A 38 -5.39 -0.79 18.57
C GLU A 38 -4.23 -0.33 17.66
N TYR A 39 -2.99 -0.43 18.14
CA TYR A 39 -1.82 -0.13 17.31
C TYR A 39 -1.77 -1.01 16.05
N TYR A 40 -1.97 -2.31 16.21
CA TYR A 40 -1.88 -3.27 15.13
C TYR A 40 -3.06 -3.16 14.16
N ASP A 41 -4.26 -2.90 14.68
CA ASP A 41 -5.45 -2.60 13.87
C ASP A 41 -5.26 -1.31 13.07
N SER A 42 -4.68 -0.28 13.68
CA SER A 42 -4.38 0.97 12.97
C SER A 42 -3.29 0.76 11.90
N LEU A 43 -2.28 -0.08 12.17
CA LEU A 43 -1.25 -0.42 11.20
C LEU A 43 -1.84 -1.16 9.99
N SER A 44 -2.65 -2.19 10.23
CA SER A 44 -3.29 -2.96 9.16
C SER A 44 -4.23 -2.07 8.34
N TYR A 45 -5.11 -1.30 8.99
CA TYR A 45 -6.01 -0.37 8.31
C TYR A 45 -5.28 0.63 7.41
N ARG A 46 -4.19 1.25 7.91
CA ARG A 46 -3.39 2.20 7.13
C ARG A 46 -2.70 1.52 5.93
N PHE A 47 -2.27 0.27 6.10
CA PHE A 47 -1.72 -0.51 4.99
C PHE A 47 -2.78 -0.78 3.92
N GLU A 48 -3.94 -1.30 4.32
CA GLU A 48 -5.06 -1.57 3.40
C GLU A 48 -5.46 -0.32 2.62
N LYS A 49 -5.60 0.81 3.32
CA LYS A 49 -5.96 2.10 2.71
C LYS A 49 -4.87 2.62 1.77
N SER A 50 -3.60 2.44 2.11
CA SER A 50 -2.50 2.83 1.23
C SER A 50 -2.51 2.00 -0.06
N VAL A 51 -2.70 0.68 0.03
CA VAL A 51 -2.81 -0.19 -1.15
C VAL A 51 -4.01 0.20 -2.01
N GLU A 52 -5.18 0.38 -1.40
CA GLU A 52 -6.41 0.78 -2.09
C GLU A 52 -6.23 2.10 -2.86
N LEU A 53 -5.73 3.14 -2.20
CA LEU A 53 -5.57 4.46 -2.80
C LEU A 53 -4.50 4.50 -3.88
N VAL A 54 -3.35 3.83 -3.71
CA VAL A 54 -2.32 3.80 -4.76
C VAL A 54 -2.83 3.05 -6.00
N LEU A 55 -3.55 1.94 -5.83
CA LEU A 55 -4.15 1.23 -6.96
C LEU A 55 -5.24 2.06 -7.67
N ALA A 56 -6.04 2.81 -6.90
CA ALA A 56 -7.01 3.75 -7.47
C ALA A 56 -6.32 4.89 -8.22
N PHE A 57 -5.23 5.44 -7.66
CA PHE A 57 -4.43 6.46 -8.30
C PHE A 57 -3.84 5.98 -9.62
N PHE A 58 -3.30 4.76 -9.71
CA PHE A 58 -2.80 4.22 -10.98
C PHE A 58 -3.84 4.25 -12.10
N LYS A 59 -5.13 4.09 -11.77
CA LYS A 59 -6.22 4.18 -12.75
C LYS A 59 -6.39 5.61 -13.25
N GLY A 60 -6.44 6.59 -12.33
CA GLY A 60 -6.52 8.01 -12.69
C GLY A 60 -5.28 8.49 -13.44
N PHE A 61 -4.11 8.00 -13.03
CA PHE A 61 -2.83 8.38 -13.61
C PHE A 61 -2.65 7.85 -15.04
N GLU A 62 -3.03 6.59 -15.30
CA GLU A 62 -3.05 6.03 -16.65
C GLU A 62 -3.99 6.81 -17.58
N LEU A 63 -5.19 7.15 -17.09
CA LEU A 63 -6.15 7.97 -17.83
C LEU A 63 -5.56 9.35 -18.14
N PHE A 64 -4.91 9.98 -17.16
CA PHE A 64 -4.27 11.28 -17.34
C PHE A 64 -3.16 11.26 -18.40
N LEU A 65 -2.31 10.23 -18.40
CA LEU A 65 -1.19 10.14 -19.33
C LEU A 65 -1.59 9.74 -20.75
N PHE A 66 -2.54 8.82 -20.90
CA PHE A 66 -2.81 8.17 -22.19
C PHE A 66 -4.23 8.38 -22.70
N SER A 67 -5.08 9.10 -21.97
CA SER A 67 -6.52 9.20 -22.25
C SER A 67 -7.21 7.83 -22.37
N LYS A 68 -6.64 6.80 -21.73
CA LYS A 68 -7.10 5.41 -21.78
C LYS A 68 -6.87 4.72 -20.44
N ILE A 69 -7.74 3.79 -20.11
CA ILE A 69 -7.65 2.93 -18.92
C ILE A 69 -7.47 1.50 -19.41
N SER A 70 -6.52 0.78 -18.81
CA SER A 70 -6.39 -0.67 -19.00
C SER A 70 -7.59 -1.44 -18.47
N ASP A 71 -8.05 -2.43 -19.25
CA ASP A 71 -9.22 -3.27 -18.92
C ASP A 71 -9.04 -4.09 -17.63
N THR A 72 -7.80 -4.48 -17.34
CA THR A 72 -7.46 -5.30 -16.17
C THR A 72 -6.47 -4.59 -15.26
N LEU A 73 -6.48 -4.93 -13.96
CA LEU A 73 -5.48 -4.47 -13.01
C LEU A 73 -4.07 -4.88 -13.44
N ARG A 74 -3.89 -6.13 -13.89
CA ARG A 74 -2.60 -6.64 -14.36
C ARG A 74 -2.03 -5.79 -15.50
N ASN A 75 -2.85 -5.45 -16.49
CA ASN A 75 -2.43 -4.59 -17.61
C ASN A 75 -2.05 -3.19 -17.13
N ARG A 76 -2.83 -2.62 -16.20
CA ARG A 76 -2.51 -1.32 -15.59
C ARG A 76 -1.16 -1.33 -14.87
N LEU A 77 -0.89 -2.37 -14.08
CA LEU A 77 0.39 -2.53 -13.39
C LEU A 77 1.56 -2.69 -14.37
N LEU A 78 1.36 -3.41 -15.48
CA LEU A 78 2.37 -3.48 -16.55
C LEU A 78 2.69 -2.10 -17.15
N VAL A 79 1.69 -1.23 -17.29
CA VAL A 79 1.92 0.16 -17.74
C VAL A 79 2.73 0.93 -16.69
N MET A 80 2.37 0.84 -15.40
CA MET A 80 3.12 1.50 -14.33
C MET A 80 4.57 1.00 -14.24
N GLN A 81 4.80 -0.28 -14.48
CA GLN A 81 6.14 -0.86 -14.52
C GLN A 81 6.95 -0.33 -15.71
N LYS A 82 6.35 -0.23 -16.90
CA LYS A 82 7.00 0.38 -18.07
C LYS A 82 7.35 1.86 -17.87
N LEU A 83 6.58 2.57 -17.04
CA LEU A 83 6.86 3.95 -16.63
C LEU A 83 7.90 4.06 -15.51
N ASN A 84 8.47 2.94 -15.04
CA ASN A 84 9.38 2.87 -13.88
C ASN A 84 8.75 3.43 -12.58
N ILE A 85 7.42 3.40 -12.47
CA ILE A 85 6.70 3.80 -11.25
C ILE A 85 6.73 2.69 -10.20
N ILE A 86 6.72 1.43 -10.66
CA ILE A 86 6.80 0.23 -9.82
C ILE A 86 7.88 -0.71 -10.37
N ASP A 87 8.51 -1.52 -9.52
CA ASP A 87 9.52 -2.49 -9.96
C ASP A 87 8.90 -3.75 -10.57
N THR A 88 7.85 -4.27 -9.93
CA THR A 88 7.14 -5.47 -10.37
C THR A 88 5.64 -5.34 -10.08
N LEU A 89 4.82 -5.88 -10.98
CA LEU A 89 3.38 -6.02 -10.73
C LEU A 89 3.07 -7.06 -9.64
N ASP A 90 3.94 -8.06 -9.43
CA ASP A 90 3.68 -9.16 -8.50
C ASP A 90 3.53 -8.65 -7.07
N PHE A 91 4.37 -7.67 -6.70
CA PHE A 91 4.25 -6.96 -5.42
C PHE A 91 2.84 -6.42 -5.19
N TRP A 92 2.25 -5.76 -6.18
CA TRP A 92 0.93 -5.13 -6.07
C TRP A 92 -0.22 -6.13 -6.11
N MET A 93 -0.04 -7.24 -6.83
CA MET A 93 -0.96 -8.37 -6.78
C MET A 93 -0.95 -9.00 -5.38
N ASP A 94 0.23 -9.25 -4.81
CA ASP A 94 0.37 -9.81 -3.46
C ASP A 94 -0.13 -8.86 -2.38
N ALA A 95 0.17 -7.57 -2.48
CA ALA A 95 -0.32 -6.57 -1.53
C ALA A 95 -1.85 -6.51 -1.50
N ARG A 96 -2.50 -6.66 -2.67
CA ARG A 96 -3.96 -6.76 -2.77
C ARG A 96 -4.50 -8.05 -2.13
N LEU A 97 -3.79 -9.17 -2.27
CA LEU A 97 -4.15 -10.43 -1.62
C LEU A 97 -4.01 -10.34 -0.09
N LEU A 98 -2.92 -9.74 0.39
CA LEU A 98 -2.69 -9.51 1.81
C LEU A 98 -3.80 -8.63 2.42
N ARG A 99 -4.23 -7.56 1.73
CA ARG A 99 -5.41 -6.78 2.12
C ARG A 99 -6.65 -7.66 2.31
N ASN A 100 -6.92 -8.59 1.39
CA ASN A 100 -8.06 -9.49 1.52
C ASN A 100 -7.88 -10.47 2.70
N LYS A 101 -6.65 -10.91 2.98
CA LYS A 101 -6.34 -11.79 4.11
C LYS A 101 -6.59 -11.09 5.45
N ILE A 102 -6.12 -9.85 5.60
CA ILE A 102 -6.34 -9.03 6.81
C ILE A 102 -7.84 -8.96 7.15
N ALA A 103 -8.69 -8.69 6.16
CA ALA A 103 -10.15 -8.61 6.34
C ALA A 103 -10.84 -9.92 6.77
N HIS A 104 -10.16 -11.07 6.66
CA HIS A 104 -10.73 -12.40 6.88
C HIS A 104 -9.99 -13.24 7.94
N THR A 105 -8.99 -12.70 8.64
CA THR A 105 -8.17 -13.51 9.56
C THR A 105 -8.82 -13.64 10.93
N TYR A 106 -8.98 -14.89 11.40
CA TYR A 106 -9.56 -15.22 12.72
C TYR A 106 -8.59 -16.00 13.65
N LEU A 107 -7.34 -16.27 13.24
CA LEU A 107 -6.39 -17.11 14.00
C LEU A 107 -5.10 -16.35 14.43
N PRO A 108 -4.68 -16.42 15.71
CA PRO A 108 -3.52 -15.68 16.25
C PRO A 108 -2.16 -15.94 15.56
N GLU A 109 -1.92 -17.17 15.09
CA GLU A 109 -0.64 -17.54 14.46
C GLU A 109 -0.48 -16.87 13.09
N GLU A 110 -1.57 -16.77 12.32
CA GLU A 110 -1.57 -16.09 11.02
C GLU A 110 -1.41 -14.56 11.16
N ILE A 111 -1.84 -14.00 12.30
CA ILE A 111 -1.78 -12.57 12.59
C ILE A 111 -0.33 -12.07 12.67
N LYS A 112 0.57 -12.85 13.29
CA LYS A 112 2.00 -12.49 13.36
C LYS A 112 2.63 -12.36 11.98
N ASP A 113 2.38 -13.34 11.13
CA ASP A 113 2.92 -13.34 9.77
C ASP A 113 2.36 -12.19 8.95
N ILE A 114 1.05 -11.91 9.08
CA ILE A 114 0.39 -10.77 8.44
C ILE A 114 1.05 -9.44 8.81
N TYR A 115 1.30 -9.18 10.10
CA TYR A 115 1.92 -7.91 10.50
C TYR A 115 3.37 -7.79 10.03
N ASN A 116 4.13 -8.88 10.00
CA ASN A 116 5.47 -8.90 9.44
C ASN A 116 5.44 -8.65 7.92
N GLU A 117 4.49 -9.24 7.20
CA GLU A 117 4.29 -8.99 5.78
C GLU A 117 3.89 -7.54 5.51
N ILE A 118 2.96 -6.97 6.29
CA ILE A 118 2.59 -5.55 6.22
C ILE A 118 3.83 -4.68 6.37
N TYR A 119 4.64 -4.92 7.42
CA TYR A 119 5.86 -4.16 7.66
C TYR A 119 6.85 -4.26 6.49
N GLY A 120 7.07 -5.46 5.96
CA GLY A 120 7.97 -5.70 4.83
C GLY A 120 7.48 -5.02 3.55
N LYS A 121 6.22 -5.22 3.18
CA LYS A 121 5.62 -4.69 1.95
C LYS A 121 5.45 -3.16 1.98
N SER A 122 5.24 -2.57 3.15
CA SER A 122 5.08 -1.11 3.30
C SER A 122 6.26 -0.32 2.72
N LYS A 123 7.48 -0.85 2.79
CA LYS A 123 8.68 -0.20 2.26
C LYS A 123 8.59 0.06 0.74
N GLU A 124 7.98 -0.86 0.00
CA GLU A 124 7.83 -0.71 -1.45
C GLU A 124 6.70 0.26 -1.82
N ILE A 125 5.65 0.34 -1.00
CA ILE A 125 4.62 1.40 -1.13
C ILE A 125 5.26 2.78 -0.98
N PHE A 126 6.18 2.95 -0.03
CA PHE A 126 6.88 4.23 0.18
C PHE A 126 7.70 4.60 -1.05
N ARG A 127 8.51 3.68 -1.56
CA ARG A 127 9.32 3.89 -2.77
C ARG A 127 8.46 4.20 -4.00
N THR A 128 7.35 3.50 -4.18
CA THR A 128 6.42 3.77 -5.27
C THR A 128 5.89 5.20 -5.19
N THR A 129 5.50 5.64 -4.00
CA THR A 129 5.03 7.02 -3.79
C THR A 129 6.11 8.05 -4.14
N ASP A 130 7.35 7.82 -3.71
CA ASP A 130 8.49 8.68 -4.05
C ASP A 130 8.75 8.71 -5.58
N ARG A 131 8.61 7.57 -6.28
CA ARG A 131 8.74 7.47 -7.75
C ARG A 131 7.65 8.25 -8.47
N ILE A 132 6.40 8.16 -8.03
CA ILE A 132 5.30 8.95 -8.59
C ILE A 132 5.58 10.44 -8.40
N GLU A 133 5.99 10.87 -7.20
CA GLU A 133 6.29 12.27 -6.92
C GLU A 133 7.40 12.80 -7.83
N ASN A 134 8.48 12.04 -7.99
CA ASN A 134 9.58 12.41 -8.88
C ASN A 134 9.14 12.48 -10.35
N TYR A 135 8.33 11.52 -10.80
CA TYR A 135 7.79 11.54 -12.16
C TYR A 135 6.93 12.79 -12.42
N LEU A 136 6.03 13.14 -11.48
CA LEU A 136 5.17 14.31 -11.59
C LEU A 136 5.96 15.63 -11.55
N LYS A 137 7.09 15.68 -10.82
CA LYS A 137 7.97 16.86 -10.79
C LYS A 137 8.79 17.05 -12.07
N GLN A 138 9.17 15.96 -12.74
CA GLN A 138 9.96 16.03 -13.98
C GLN A 138 9.11 16.37 -15.21
N ASN A 139 7.79 16.16 -15.13
CA ASN A 139 6.85 16.32 -16.25
C ASN A 139 5.82 17.47 -16.01
N ASN A 140 6.09 18.35 -15.05
CA ASN A 140 5.42 19.64 -14.83
C ASN A 140 6.37 20.76 -15.23
#